data_AF-A0A364V9Q9-F1
#
_entry.id   AF-A0A364V9Q9-F1
#
_cell.length_a   1.000
_cell.length_b   1.000
_cell.length_c   1.000
_cell.angle_alpha   90.00
_cell.angle_beta   90.00
_cell.angle_gamma   90.00
#
_symmetry.space_group_name_H-M   'P 1'
#
loop_
_entity.id
_entity.type
_entity.pdbx_description
1 polymer ?
#
loop_
_entity_poly.entity_id
_entity_poly.type
_entity_poly.pdbx_seq_one_letter_code
_entity_poly.pdbx_strand_id
1 'polypeptide(L)'
;MIIDQDLAQFSDVAFKTAVVLYLLALAVSLVYYGMVRTATEARRERAALLGAQTPAASAEARLGAPEKVLVGSGGGGVHNETNTEPPAADTVSALASPTEESALPARLQADAILRKIGRADRLGGVTQALVLLAIAVHAAHLILRGVSAQRFPWGNLFEYVSVVSLFAMIVSTIVLRRKAMRVMWPWILTPIVALLFYGGAKLYAQTAPVVPALQSHWFVVHVSTVSIGASIGLVSGMASIMYLVRKAQPRGQEKGLLGVIAGPLPDAAKLDALAYRSAVWALPIFGLGVVFGAIWAEAAWSRFWGWDPKETVSFITWILYAAYLHARATPGWRGSRSAWINVLAFATMVFNLFFINMVVSGLHSYAGLN
;
A
#
# COMPACT_ATOMS: atom_id res chain seq x y z
N MET A 1 -4.59 -21.13 33.53
CA MET A 1 -3.29 -21.10 32.83
C MET A 1 -2.57 -19.86 33.31
N ILE A 2 -1.36 -19.99 33.86
CA ILE A 2 -0.60 -18.86 34.43
C ILE A 2 0.05 -18.10 33.27
N ILE A 3 -0.17 -16.79 33.21
CA ILE A 3 0.39 -15.92 32.17
C ILE A 3 1.80 -15.53 32.59
N ASP A 4 2.76 -15.69 31.67
CA ASP A 4 4.13 -15.22 31.87
C ASP A 4 4.18 -13.69 31.75
N GLN A 5 4.33 -13.02 32.90
CA GLN A 5 4.29 -11.56 32.97
C GLN A 5 5.53 -10.91 32.33
N ASP A 6 6.68 -11.56 32.40
CA ASP A 6 7.93 -11.01 31.85
C ASP A 6 7.84 -11.00 30.31
N LEU A 7 7.40 -12.11 29.71
CA LEU A 7 7.17 -12.18 28.27
C LEU A 7 6.08 -11.21 27.79
N ALA A 8 5.03 -11.00 28.59
CA ALA A 8 3.99 -10.01 28.28
C ALA A 8 4.55 -8.58 28.30
N GLN A 9 5.41 -8.23 29.26
CA GLN A 9 6.08 -6.93 29.31
C GLN A 9 7.03 -6.73 28.12
N PHE A 10 7.84 -7.73 27.78
CA PHE A 10 8.69 -7.66 26.59
C PHE A 10 7.87 -7.51 25.30
N SER A 11 6.72 -8.17 25.22
CA SER A 11 5.77 -8.01 24.11
C SER A 11 5.30 -6.55 23.98
N ASP A 12 4.94 -5.90 25.08
CA ASP A 12 4.47 -4.51 25.07
C ASP A 12 5.57 -3.51 24.72
N VAL A 13 6.80 -3.76 25.18
CA VAL A 13 7.97 -2.98 24.78
C VAL A 13 8.26 -3.15 23.29
N ALA A 14 8.19 -4.38 22.78
CA ALA A 14 8.34 -4.66 21.36
C ALA A 14 7.26 -3.96 20.52
N PHE A 15 6.00 -3.93 20.98
CA PHE A 15 4.92 -3.20 20.32
C PHE A 15 5.24 -1.71 20.19
N LYS A 16 5.56 -1.05 21.32
CA LYS A 16 5.90 0.38 21.35
C LYS A 16 7.10 0.68 20.46
N THR A 17 8.12 -0.18 20.50
CA THR A 17 9.32 -0.06 19.65
C THR A 17 8.98 -0.19 18.17
N ALA A 18 8.15 -1.16 17.79
CA ALA A 18 7.68 -1.31 16.41
C ALA A 18 6.91 -0.08 15.93
N VAL A 19 6.02 0.49 16.75
CA VAL A 19 5.28 1.72 16.42
C VAL A 19 6.25 2.89 16.17
N VAL A 20 7.26 3.08 17.03
CA VAL A 20 8.28 4.11 16.84
C VAL A 20 9.08 3.89 15.55
N LEU A 21 9.45 2.64 15.24
CA LEU A 21 10.15 2.32 14.00
C LEU A 21 9.30 2.57 12.76
N TYR A 22 7.99 2.25 12.79
CA TYR A 22 7.08 2.60 11.69
C TYR A 22 6.87 4.11 11.55
N LEU A 23 6.80 4.85 12.65
CA LEU A 23 6.75 6.32 12.64
C LEU A 23 8.03 6.92 12.03
N LEU A 24 9.20 6.40 12.41
CA LEU A 24 10.47 6.82 11.83
C LEU A 24 10.52 6.49 10.33
N ALA A 25 10.10 5.28 9.94
CA ALA A 25 9.99 4.90 8.54
C ALA A 25 9.04 5.83 7.77
N LEU A 26 7.90 6.21 8.36
CA LEU A 26 6.95 7.15 7.78
C LEU A 26 7.59 8.52 7.59
N ALA A 27 8.26 9.07 8.61
CA ALA A 27 8.95 10.35 8.53
C ALA A 27 10.02 10.36 7.42
N VAL A 28 10.87 9.34 7.36
CA VAL A 28 11.89 9.19 6.30
C VAL A 28 11.23 9.04 4.92
N SER A 29 10.13 8.30 4.83
CA SER A 29 9.38 8.12 3.58
C SER A 29 8.76 9.42 3.06
N LEU A 30 8.30 10.31 3.97
CA LEU A 30 7.76 11.63 3.61
C LEU A 30 8.86 12.56 3.11
N VAL A 31 10.05 12.54 3.75
CA VAL A 31 11.22 13.28 3.25
C VAL A 31 11.65 12.75 1.88
N TYR A 32 11.73 11.43 1.71
CA TYR A 32 11.96 10.79 0.42
C TYR A 32 10.95 11.26 -0.63
N TYR A 33 9.66 11.26 -0.31
CA TYR A 33 8.58 11.70 -1.19
C TYR A 33 8.75 13.15 -1.64
N GLY A 34 9.05 14.05 -0.70
CA GLY A 34 9.35 15.45 -0.98
C GLY A 34 10.60 15.65 -1.84
N MET A 35 11.65 14.85 -1.61
CA MET A 35 12.86 14.91 -2.46
C MET A 35 12.58 14.44 -3.89
N VAL A 36 11.84 13.35 -4.08
CA VAL A 36 11.42 12.89 -5.41
C VAL A 36 10.58 13.95 -6.11
N ARG A 37 9.69 14.63 -5.38
CA ARG A 37 8.90 15.75 -5.90
C ARG A 37 9.79 16.86 -6.43
N THR A 38 10.67 17.39 -5.58
CA THR A 38 11.52 18.53 -5.97
C THR A 38 12.52 18.16 -7.07
N ALA A 39 12.97 16.91 -7.14
CA ALA A 39 13.79 16.42 -8.26
C ALA A 39 12.99 16.37 -9.58
N THR A 40 11.73 15.96 -9.51
CA THR A 40 10.82 15.92 -10.67
C THR A 40 10.48 17.32 -11.16
N GLU A 41 10.20 18.26 -10.25
CA GLU A 41 9.99 19.67 -10.59
C GLU A 41 11.23 20.29 -11.24
N ALA A 42 12.42 20.08 -10.67
CA ALA A 42 13.68 20.55 -11.24
C ALA A 42 13.95 19.99 -12.65
N ARG A 43 13.64 18.70 -12.90
CA ARG A 43 13.74 18.10 -14.23
C ARG A 43 12.79 18.75 -15.24
N ARG A 44 11.55 19.04 -14.84
CA ARG A 44 10.56 19.69 -15.71
C ARG A 44 10.96 21.12 -16.03
N GLU A 45 11.43 21.87 -15.03
CA GLU A 45 11.90 23.24 -15.22
C GLU A 45 13.13 23.30 -16.13
N ARG A 46 14.11 22.41 -15.91
CA ARG A 46 15.27 22.23 -16.80
C ARG A 46 14.82 21.96 -18.25
N ALA A 47 13.90 21.02 -18.45
CA ALA A 47 13.40 20.69 -19.78
C ALA A 47 12.68 21.87 -20.45
N ALA A 48 11.91 22.66 -19.69
CA ALA A 48 11.25 23.85 -20.20
C ALA A 48 12.25 24.94 -20.62
N LEU A 49 13.30 25.17 -19.85
CA LEU A 49 14.34 26.16 -20.19
C LEU A 49 15.17 25.72 -21.40
N LEU A 50 15.58 24.46 -21.48
CA LEU A 50 16.31 23.94 -22.64
C LEU A 50 15.44 23.94 -23.90
N GLY A 51 14.16 23.58 -23.77
CA GLY A 51 13.19 23.63 -24.87
C GLY A 51 12.91 25.05 -25.37
N ALA A 52 12.91 26.06 -24.48
CA ALA A 52 12.76 27.46 -24.84
C ALA A 52 14.04 28.08 -25.43
N GLN A 53 15.21 27.55 -25.07
CA GLN A 53 16.52 28.01 -25.56
C GLN A 53 16.91 27.40 -26.91
N THR A 54 16.21 26.36 -27.39
CA THR A 54 16.51 25.73 -28.68
C THR A 54 15.90 26.60 -29.80
N PRO A 55 16.68 27.30 -30.63
CA PRO A 55 16.13 28.08 -31.74
C PRO A 55 15.42 27.15 -32.73
N ALA A 56 14.35 27.62 -33.37
CA ALA A 56 13.56 26.83 -34.35
C ALA A 56 14.43 26.16 -35.44
N ALA A 57 15.57 26.78 -35.81
CA ALA A 57 16.54 26.23 -36.76
C ALA A 57 17.26 24.95 -36.27
N SER A 58 17.42 24.75 -34.95
CA SER A 58 18.05 23.56 -34.37
C SER A 58 17.07 22.40 -34.18
N ALA A 59 15.76 22.70 -34.12
CA ALA A 59 14.70 21.71 -34.10
C ALA A 59 14.49 21.07 -35.49
N GLU A 60 14.56 21.86 -36.57
CA GLU A 60 14.54 21.36 -37.96
C GLU A 60 15.75 20.46 -38.26
N ALA A 61 16.94 20.77 -37.74
CA ALA A 61 18.13 19.93 -37.89
C ALA A 61 18.00 18.54 -37.21
N ARG A 62 17.16 18.41 -36.17
CA ARG A 62 16.88 17.12 -35.49
C ARG A 62 15.75 16.33 -36.16
N LEU A 63 14.86 17.00 -36.89
CA LEU A 63 13.80 16.37 -37.71
C LEU A 63 14.34 15.75 -39.02
N GLY A 64 15.60 16.03 -39.39
CA GLY A 64 16.29 15.41 -40.54
C GLY A 64 16.82 13.99 -40.31
N ALA A 65 16.65 13.40 -39.11
CA ALA A 65 16.99 12.00 -38.86
C ALA A 65 15.75 11.12 -39.14
N PRO A 66 15.86 10.04 -39.94
CA PRO A 66 14.71 9.39 -40.54
C PRO A 66 13.74 8.85 -39.48
N GLU A 67 12.53 9.38 -39.55
CA GLU A 67 11.32 8.90 -38.90
C GLU A 67 11.14 7.40 -39.23
N LYS A 68 11.37 6.52 -38.26
CA LYS A 68 10.99 5.11 -38.39
C LYS A 68 9.47 5.01 -38.27
N VAL A 69 8.82 5.12 -39.43
CA VAL A 69 7.44 4.74 -39.67
C VAL A 69 7.23 3.30 -39.19
N LEU A 70 6.50 3.13 -38.09
CA LEU A 70 6.01 1.81 -37.66
C LEU A 70 4.70 1.52 -38.40
N VAL A 71 4.81 0.78 -39.50
CA VAL A 71 3.68 0.15 -40.18
C VAL A 71 3.15 -0.97 -39.29
N GLY A 72 1.91 -0.84 -38.84
CA GLY A 72 1.22 -1.90 -38.12
C GLY A 72 0.74 -3.00 -39.07
N SER A 73 1.23 -4.23 -38.87
CA SER A 73 0.54 -5.46 -39.26
C SER A 73 0.47 -6.39 -38.04
N GLY A 74 -0.73 -6.93 -37.82
CA GLY A 74 -1.09 -7.65 -36.61
C GLY A 74 -0.49 -9.05 -36.48
N GLY A 75 -0.50 -9.55 -35.25
CA GLY A 75 -0.20 -10.95 -34.93
C GLY A 75 0.08 -11.11 -33.44
N GLY A 76 -0.80 -11.82 -32.73
CA GLY A 76 -0.72 -12.01 -31.29
C GLY A 76 0.51 -12.81 -30.85
N GLY A 77 0.96 -12.57 -29.62
CA GLY A 77 2.00 -13.37 -28.99
C GLY A 77 2.72 -12.64 -27.86
N VAL A 78 2.33 -12.96 -26.62
CA VAL A 78 3.14 -12.95 -25.40
C VAL A 78 4.08 -11.75 -25.21
N HIS A 79 3.62 -10.70 -24.52
CA HIS A 79 4.47 -9.60 -24.08
C HIS A 79 5.41 -10.03 -22.96
N ASN A 80 6.67 -10.22 -23.32
CA ASN A 80 7.81 -10.24 -22.41
C ASN A 80 8.09 -8.78 -21.97
N GLU A 81 7.73 -8.42 -20.73
CA GLU A 81 7.95 -7.08 -20.15
C GLU A 81 9.44 -6.84 -19.88
N THR A 82 10.18 -6.39 -20.91
CA THR A 82 11.52 -5.76 -20.76
C THR A 82 11.57 -4.38 -21.42
N ASN A 83 10.51 -3.57 -21.25
CA ASN A 83 10.61 -2.12 -21.46
C ASN A 83 11.18 -1.47 -20.19
N THR A 84 12.48 -1.64 -20.01
CA THR A 84 13.25 -0.80 -19.09
C THR A 84 13.32 0.59 -19.71
N GLU A 85 12.55 1.55 -19.18
CA GLU A 85 12.86 2.98 -19.36
C GLU A 85 14.37 3.15 -19.12
N PRO A 86 15.13 3.82 -20.01
CA PRO A 86 16.54 4.06 -19.77
C PRO A 86 16.69 4.73 -18.39
N PRO A 87 17.75 4.37 -17.62
CA PRO A 87 17.93 4.91 -16.29
C PRO A 87 17.85 6.42 -16.37
N ALA A 88 17.08 7.02 -15.46
CA ALA A 88 16.77 8.45 -15.49
C ALA A 88 18.01 9.37 -15.34
N ALA A 89 19.21 8.79 -15.28
CA ALA A 89 20.49 9.47 -15.38
C ALA A 89 20.89 9.78 -16.84
N ASP A 90 20.70 8.82 -17.76
CA ASP A 90 21.06 8.96 -19.17
C ASP A 90 20.19 10.02 -19.87
N THR A 91 18.92 10.12 -19.48
CA THR A 91 17.98 11.12 -20.02
C THR A 91 18.23 12.54 -19.51
N VAL A 92 18.84 12.73 -18.33
CA VAL A 92 19.12 14.07 -17.80
C VAL A 92 20.40 14.64 -18.42
N SER A 93 21.42 13.79 -18.64
CA SER A 93 22.71 14.20 -19.19
C SER A 93 22.70 14.41 -20.71
N ALA A 94 21.84 13.71 -21.45
CA ALA A 94 21.87 13.70 -22.92
C ALA A 94 21.22 14.92 -23.61
N LEU A 95 20.63 15.85 -22.86
CA LEU A 95 19.75 16.89 -23.43
C LEU A 95 20.39 18.27 -23.67
N ALA A 96 21.57 18.56 -23.11
CA ALA A 96 22.19 19.88 -23.18
C ALA A 96 23.67 19.80 -23.57
N SER A 97 24.10 20.73 -24.43
CA SER A 97 25.52 20.97 -24.68
C SER A 97 26.22 21.53 -23.42
N PRO A 98 27.55 21.42 -23.30
CA PRO A 98 28.28 21.95 -22.14
C PRO A 98 28.02 23.45 -21.88
N THR A 99 27.83 24.23 -22.95
CA THR A 99 27.52 25.65 -22.86
C THR A 99 26.12 25.90 -22.31
N GLU A 100 25.10 25.20 -22.83
CA GLU A 100 23.71 25.26 -22.32
C GLU A 100 23.64 24.80 -20.86
N GLU A 101 24.39 23.77 -20.49
CA GLU A 101 24.47 23.25 -19.12
C GLU A 101 25.04 24.29 -18.15
N SER A 102 26.09 25.01 -18.55
CA SER A 102 26.71 26.06 -17.74
C SER A 102 25.83 27.31 -17.57
N ALA A 103 24.94 27.57 -18.53
CA ALA A 103 24.00 28.68 -18.49
C ALA A 103 22.79 28.43 -17.55
N LEU A 104 22.53 27.18 -17.19
CA LEU A 104 21.46 26.85 -16.25
C LEU A 104 21.84 27.21 -14.81
N PRO A 105 20.87 27.67 -13.98
CA PRO A 105 21.06 27.82 -12.55
C PRO A 105 21.62 26.55 -11.91
N ALA A 106 22.54 26.67 -10.95
CA ALA A 106 23.23 25.52 -10.31
C ALA A 106 22.28 24.41 -9.81
N ARG A 107 21.06 24.75 -9.38
CA ARG A 107 20.04 23.78 -8.93
C ARG A 107 19.41 22.93 -10.05
N LEU A 108 19.49 23.39 -11.30
CA LEU A 108 18.93 22.75 -12.50
C LEU A 108 19.99 22.02 -13.33
N GLN A 109 21.26 22.13 -12.93
CA GLN A 109 22.35 21.38 -13.53
C GLN A 109 22.19 19.87 -13.28
N ALA A 110 22.69 19.07 -14.21
CA ALA A 110 22.52 17.63 -14.26
C ALA A 110 23.09 17.01 -13.00
N ASP A 111 24.31 17.39 -12.62
CA ASP A 111 24.98 16.91 -11.42
C ASP A 111 24.17 17.18 -10.14
N ALA A 112 23.58 18.38 -10.01
CA ALA A 112 22.77 18.71 -8.85
C ALA A 112 21.49 17.86 -8.79
N ILE A 113 20.83 17.66 -9.92
CA ILE A 113 19.64 16.82 -10.05
C ILE A 113 19.99 15.35 -9.75
N LEU A 114 21.05 14.81 -10.36
CA LEU A 114 21.53 13.43 -10.15
C LEU A 114 21.93 13.18 -8.70
N ARG A 115 22.64 14.11 -8.06
CA ARG A 115 22.95 14.04 -6.63
C ARG A 115 21.68 14.01 -5.78
N LYS A 116 20.68 14.82 -6.13
CA LYS A 116 19.38 14.84 -5.42
C LYS A 116 18.64 13.50 -5.57
N ILE A 117 18.60 12.94 -6.78
CA ILE A 117 17.99 11.62 -7.05
C ILE A 117 18.73 10.52 -6.29
N GLY A 118 20.06 10.53 -6.30
CA GLY A 118 20.87 9.57 -5.55
C GLY A 118 20.61 9.63 -4.04
N ARG A 119 20.46 10.84 -3.48
CA ARG A 119 20.04 11.02 -2.07
C ARG A 119 18.63 10.49 -1.82
N ALA A 120 17.67 10.78 -2.71
CA ALA A 120 16.32 10.26 -2.60
C ALA A 120 16.31 8.72 -2.65
N ASP A 121 17.03 8.10 -3.58
CA ASP A 121 17.14 6.64 -3.68
C ASP A 121 17.70 6.00 -2.41
N ARG A 122 18.70 6.63 -1.78
CA ARG A 122 19.22 6.21 -0.46
C ARG A 122 18.14 6.29 0.61
N LEU A 123 17.41 7.40 0.73
CA LEU A 123 16.32 7.54 1.70
C LEU A 123 15.19 6.52 1.47
N GLY A 124 14.85 6.23 0.20
CA GLY A 124 13.91 5.16 -0.13
C GLY A 124 14.43 3.78 0.29
N GLY A 125 15.74 3.55 0.22
CA GLY A 125 16.40 2.34 0.74
C GLY A 125 16.37 2.25 2.27
N VAL A 126 16.67 3.36 2.95
CA VAL A 126 16.59 3.46 4.43
C VAL A 126 15.16 3.22 4.91
N THR A 127 14.16 3.79 4.22
CA THR A 127 12.74 3.56 4.51
C THR A 127 12.44 2.05 4.46
N GLN A 128 12.85 1.36 3.40
CA GLN A 128 12.65 -0.08 3.25
C GLN A 128 13.30 -0.88 4.39
N ALA A 129 14.54 -0.52 4.77
CA ALA A 129 15.26 -1.18 5.85
C ALA A 129 14.60 -0.97 7.21
N LEU A 130 14.15 0.25 7.50
CA LEU A 130 13.39 0.57 8.71
C LEU A 130 12.07 -0.19 8.76
N VAL A 131 11.35 -0.30 7.63
CA VAL A 131 10.13 -1.12 7.55
C VAL A 131 10.41 -2.59 7.85
N LEU A 132 11.48 -3.17 7.29
CA LEU A 132 11.85 -4.56 7.56
C LEU A 132 12.21 -4.79 9.03
N LEU A 133 12.96 -3.87 9.63
CA LEU A 133 13.28 -3.91 11.05
C LEU A 133 12.00 -3.79 11.91
N ALA A 134 11.12 -2.86 11.57
CA ALA A 134 9.84 -2.68 12.24
C ALA A 134 8.96 -3.94 12.15
N ILE A 135 8.93 -4.61 10.99
CA ILE A 135 8.24 -5.89 10.79
C ILE A 135 8.82 -6.97 11.70
N ALA A 136 10.16 -7.08 11.80
CA ALA A 136 10.80 -8.08 12.65
C ALA A 136 10.46 -7.85 14.13
N VAL A 137 10.54 -6.60 14.61
CA VAL A 137 10.20 -6.24 15.99
C VAL A 137 8.69 -6.41 16.25
N HIS A 138 7.83 -6.09 15.27
CA HIS A 138 6.39 -6.28 15.37
C HIS A 138 6.00 -7.77 15.40
N ALA A 139 6.71 -8.62 14.64
CA ALA A 139 6.54 -10.06 14.72
C ALA A 139 6.97 -10.59 16.10
N ALA A 140 8.07 -10.09 16.64
CA ALA A 140 8.51 -10.43 17.99
C ALA A 140 7.44 -10.07 19.04
N HIS A 141 6.80 -8.90 18.92
CA HIS A 141 5.66 -8.52 19.78
C HIS A 141 4.57 -9.61 19.80
N LEU A 142 4.08 -10.04 18.63
CA LEU A 142 3.02 -11.04 18.54
C LEU A 142 3.47 -12.42 19.04
N ILE A 143 4.69 -12.84 18.72
CA ILE A 143 5.24 -14.13 19.18
C ILE A 143 5.34 -14.14 20.71
N LEU A 144 5.96 -13.12 21.30
CA LEU A 144 6.10 -12.98 22.76
C LEU A 144 4.73 -12.98 23.44
N ARG A 145 3.76 -12.27 22.85
CA ARG A 145 2.39 -12.24 23.36
C ARG A 145 1.74 -13.62 23.33
N GLY A 146 1.89 -14.34 22.23
CA GLY A 146 1.34 -15.68 22.08
C GLY A 146 1.96 -16.68 23.05
N VAL A 147 3.29 -16.65 23.20
CA VAL A 147 4.01 -17.51 24.16
C VAL A 147 3.64 -17.17 25.59
N SER A 148 3.52 -15.88 25.95
CA SER A 148 3.13 -15.47 27.31
C SER A 148 1.75 -16.00 27.73
N ALA A 149 0.84 -16.14 26.77
CA ALA A 149 -0.52 -16.61 26.96
C ALA A 149 -0.71 -18.11 26.63
N GLN A 150 0.33 -18.78 26.11
CA GLN A 150 0.29 -20.14 25.56
C GLN A 150 -0.87 -20.35 24.55
N ARG A 151 -1.14 -19.34 23.71
CA ARG A 151 -2.17 -19.37 22.67
C ARG A 151 -1.77 -18.50 21.48
N PHE A 152 -2.48 -18.65 20.35
CA PHE A 152 -2.31 -17.72 19.24
C PHE A 152 -2.72 -16.29 19.65
N PRO A 153 -1.93 -15.25 19.28
CA PRO A 153 -2.08 -13.89 19.77
C PRO A 153 -3.14 -13.10 19.00
N TRP A 154 -4.34 -13.67 18.80
CA TRP A 154 -5.44 -13.09 18.00
C TRP A 154 -6.74 -12.88 18.79
N GLY A 155 -6.69 -13.03 20.12
CA GLY A 155 -7.86 -13.23 20.98
C GLY A 155 -8.68 -11.99 21.33
N ASN A 156 -8.26 -10.80 20.94
CA ASN A 156 -8.97 -9.54 21.16
C ASN A 156 -8.74 -8.55 20.01
N LEU A 157 -9.44 -7.40 20.03
CA LEU A 157 -9.38 -6.43 18.95
C LEU A 157 -7.99 -5.78 18.79
N PHE A 158 -7.26 -5.55 19.89
CA PHE A 158 -5.88 -5.03 19.83
C PHE A 158 -4.93 -6.00 19.14
N GLU A 159 -5.02 -7.27 19.50
CA GLU A 159 -4.28 -8.37 18.88
C GLU A 159 -4.63 -8.52 17.39
N TYR A 160 -5.92 -8.49 17.05
CA TYR A 160 -6.39 -8.54 15.67
C TYR A 160 -5.86 -7.38 14.82
N VAL A 161 -5.95 -6.15 15.33
CA VAL A 161 -5.42 -4.95 14.66
C VAL A 161 -3.91 -5.06 14.43
N SER A 162 -3.17 -5.57 15.42
CA SER A 162 -1.72 -5.76 15.32
C SER A 162 -1.38 -6.80 14.23
N VAL A 163 -2.13 -7.89 14.14
CA VAL A 163 -1.92 -8.97 13.15
C VAL A 163 -2.23 -8.50 11.73
N VAL A 164 -3.37 -7.85 11.52
CA VAL A 164 -3.71 -7.26 10.21
C VAL A 164 -2.64 -6.25 9.79
N SER A 165 -2.17 -5.43 10.72
CA SER A 165 -1.10 -4.46 10.44
C SER A 165 0.23 -5.13 10.08
N LEU A 166 0.62 -6.21 10.79
CA LEU A 166 1.82 -6.97 10.48
C LEU A 166 1.75 -7.59 9.07
N PHE A 167 0.65 -8.27 8.75
CA PHE A 167 0.47 -8.86 7.42
C PHE A 167 0.41 -7.80 6.33
N ALA A 168 -0.23 -6.65 6.56
CA ALA A 168 -0.24 -5.54 5.62
C ALA A 168 1.17 -5.02 5.33
N MET A 169 2.04 -4.95 6.35
CA MET A 169 3.43 -4.52 6.16
C MET A 169 4.28 -5.58 5.45
N ILE A 170 4.08 -6.86 5.73
CA ILE A 170 4.74 -7.97 5.02
C ILE A 170 4.33 -7.96 3.53
N VAL A 171 3.03 -7.92 3.24
CA VAL A 171 2.48 -7.88 1.87
C VAL A 171 2.99 -6.64 1.14
N SER A 172 2.89 -5.47 1.76
CA SER A 172 3.39 -4.21 1.19
C SER A 172 4.88 -4.29 0.86
N THR A 173 5.69 -4.90 1.72
CA THR A 173 7.13 -5.07 1.48
C THR A 173 7.41 -5.99 0.30
N ILE A 174 6.61 -7.04 0.10
CA ILE A 174 6.72 -7.94 -1.07
C ILE A 174 6.32 -7.22 -2.36
N VAL A 175 5.25 -6.44 -2.30
CA VAL A 175 4.67 -5.76 -3.47
C VAL A 175 5.48 -4.53 -3.89
N LEU A 176 6.02 -3.76 -2.94
CA LEU A 176 6.74 -2.49 -3.17
C LEU A 176 8.26 -2.66 -3.32
N ARG A 177 8.76 -3.88 -3.63
CA ARG A 177 10.21 -4.16 -3.78
C ARG A 177 10.90 -3.31 -4.86
N ARG A 178 10.17 -2.96 -5.92
CA ARG A 178 10.72 -2.17 -7.04
C ARG A 178 10.91 -0.71 -6.62
N LYS A 179 12.07 -0.12 -6.92
CA LYS A 179 12.40 1.28 -6.59
C LYS A 179 11.31 2.27 -7.01
N ALA A 180 10.75 2.10 -8.21
CA ALA A 180 9.68 2.95 -8.75
C ALA A 180 8.39 2.95 -7.92
N MET A 181 8.16 1.92 -7.10
CA MET A 181 6.96 1.81 -6.26
C MET A 181 7.20 2.26 -4.82
N ARG A 182 8.43 2.59 -4.42
CA ARG A 182 8.74 3.06 -3.05
C ARG A 182 8.03 4.37 -2.70
N VAL A 183 7.62 5.16 -3.69
CA VAL A 183 6.78 6.36 -3.50
C VAL A 183 5.42 6.04 -2.89
N MET A 184 5.01 4.76 -2.86
CA MET A 184 3.79 4.31 -2.18
C MET A 184 3.94 4.18 -0.65
N TRP A 185 5.16 4.19 -0.12
CA TRP A 185 5.40 3.95 1.32
C TRP A 185 4.63 4.90 2.25
N PRO A 186 4.62 6.24 2.03
CA PRO A 186 3.87 7.14 2.90
C PRO A 186 2.37 6.79 2.96
N TRP A 187 1.80 6.39 1.83
CA TRP A 187 0.37 6.10 1.69
C TRP A 187 -0.05 4.78 2.35
N ILE A 188 0.88 3.82 2.44
CA ILE A 188 0.67 2.56 3.18
C ILE A 188 0.99 2.75 4.67
N LEU A 189 2.08 3.43 5.01
CA LEU A 189 2.51 3.61 6.39
C LEU A 189 1.54 4.49 7.19
N THR A 190 0.95 5.51 6.57
CA THR A 190 0.00 6.41 7.25
C THR A 190 -1.18 5.66 7.89
N PRO A 191 -1.99 4.88 7.15
CA PRO A 191 -3.10 4.14 7.76
C PRO A 191 -2.62 3.08 8.75
N ILE A 192 -1.47 2.45 8.53
CA ILE A 192 -0.92 1.43 9.45
C ILE A 192 -0.48 2.03 10.78
N VAL A 193 0.27 3.14 10.74
CA VAL A 193 0.69 3.85 11.95
C VAL A 193 -0.52 4.40 12.69
N ALA A 194 -1.50 4.97 11.99
CA ALA A 194 -2.73 5.44 12.61
C ALA A 194 -3.49 4.30 13.31
N LEU A 195 -3.59 3.15 12.64
CA LEU A 195 -4.25 1.95 13.15
C LEU A 195 -3.52 1.38 14.38
N LEU A 196 -2.20 1.27 14.35
CA LEU A 196 -1.39 0.80 15.49
C LEU A 196 -1.42 1.79 16.66
N PHE A 197 -1.36 3.10 16.39
CA PHE A 197 -1.49 4.12 17.42
C PHE A 197 -2.86 4.06 18.10
N TYR A 198 -3.93 3.97 17.31
CA TYR A 198 -5.29 3.79 17.84
C TYR A 198 -5.42 2.49 18.64
N GLY A 199 -4.86 1.39 18.11
CA GLY A 199 -4.80 0.10 18.79
C GLY A 199 -4.16 0.21 20.18
N GLY A 200 -2.96 0.78 20.27
CA GLY A 200 -2.26 0.97 21.54
C GLY A 200 -2.94 1.98 22.49
N ALA A 201 -3.57 3.02 21.97
CA ALA A 201 -4.15 4.09 22.79
C ALA A 201 -5.56 3.78 23.32
N LYS A 202 -6.37 3.04 22.56
CA LYS A 202 -7.80 2.85 22.84
C LYS A 202 -8.23 1.39 22.94
N LEU A 203 -7.53 0.48 22.27
CA LEU A 203 -7.91 -0.92 22.22
C LEU A 203 -7.03 -1.84 23.07
N TYR A 204 -5.94 -1.30 23.63
CA TYR A 204 -4.99 -2.08 24.41
C TYR A 204 -5.72 -2.85 25.52
N ALA A 205 -5.60 -4.17 25.45
CA ALA A 205 -6.09 -5.09 26.45
C ALA A 205 -4.89 -5.83 27.04
N GLN A 206 -4.96 -6.20 28.31
CA GLN A 206 -3.93 -7.06 28.90
C GLN A 206 -3.99 -8.45 28.27
N THR A 207 -2.86 -9.15 28.27
CA THR A 207 -2.82 -10.54 27.88
C THR A 207 -3.72 -11.35 28.81
N ALA A 208 -4.66 -12.08 28.24
CA ALA A 208 -5.62 -12.91 28.96
C ALA A 208 -5.94 -14.20 28.17
N PRO A 209 -6.47 -15.26 28.81
CA PRO A 209 -7.00 -16.42 28.11
C PRO A 209 -8.13 -16.03 27.16
N VAL A 210 -8.27 -16.77 26.06
CA VAL A 210 -9.38 -16.56 25.12
C VAL A 210 -10.69 -17.10 25.70
N VAL A 211 -11.80 -16.40 25.40
CA VAL A 211 -13.15 -16.88 25.72
C VAL A 211 -13.43 -18.23 25.02
N PRO A 212 -14.28 -19.11 25.59
CA PRO A 212 -14.47 -20.48 25.08
C PRO A 212 -14.81 -20.57 23.58
N ALA A 213 -15.61 -19.65 23.05
CA ALA A 213 -15.98 -19.60 21.64
C ALA A 213 -14.78 -19.40 20.67
N LEU A 214 -13.65 -18.89 21.18
CA LEU A 214 -12.43 -18.66 20.41
C LEU A 214 -11.40 -19.79 20.56
N GLN A 215 -11.68 -20.82 21.37
CA GLN A 215 -10.81 -21.99 21.54
C GLN A 215 -11.01 -23.01 20.42
N SER A 216 -10.82 -22.59 19.17
CA SER A 216 -11.00 -23.43 17.99
C SER A 216 -9.84 -23.26 17.00
N HIS A 217 -9.43 -24.37 16.38
CA HIS A 217 -8.46 -24.34 15.28
C HIS A 217 -9.01 -23.56 14.06
N TRP A 218 -10.33 -23.57 13.87
CA TRP A 218 -10.97 -22.84 12.78
C TRP A 218 -10.93 -21.33 12.96
N PHE A 219 -10.98 -20.85 14.21
CA PHE A 219 -10.77 -19.43 14.52
C PHE A 219 -9.41 -18.96 14.03
N VAL A 220 -8.37 -19.77 14.28
CA VAL A 220 -6.99 -19.49 13.87
C VAL A 220 -6.90 -19.41 12.33
N VAL A 221 -7.42 -20.41 11.62
CA VAL A 221 -7.41 -20.45 10.16
C VAL A 221 -8.20 -19.29 9.56
N HIS A 222 -9.40 -19.01 10.08
CA HIS A 222 -10.25 -17.91 9.62
C HIS A 222 -9.57 -16.55 9.78
N VAL A 223 -9.13 -16.20 10.99
CA VAL A 223 -8.56 -14.88 11.29
C VAL A 223 -7.28 -14.64 10.52
N SER A 224 -6.43 -15.65 10.36
CA SER A 224 -5.22 -15.55 9.52
C SER A 224 -5.58 -15.22 8.08
N THR A 225 -6.49 -16.01 7.51
CA THR A 225 -6.82 -15.94 6.09
C THR A 225 -7.51 -14.62 5.74
N VAL A 226 -8.48 -14.19 6.56
CA VAL A 226 -9.16 -12.90 6.37
C VAL A 226 -8.20 -11.73 6.58
N SER A 227 -7.26 -11.82 7.54
CA SER A 227 -6.26 -10.76 7.77
C SER A 227 -5.30 -10.61 6.60
N ILE A 228 -4.85 -11.72 6.00
CA ILE A 228 -4.01 -11.69 4.79
C ILE A 228 -4.80 -11.12 3.60
N GLY A 229 -6.04 -11.58 3.39
CA GLY A 229 -6.92 -11.05 2.35
C GLY A 229 -7.14 -9.55 2.49
N ALA A 230 -7.43 -9.07 3.70
CA ALA A 230 -7.62 -7.67 4.01
C ALA A 230 -6.34 -6.85 3.83
N SER A 231 -5.19 -7.41 4.18
CA SER A 231 -3.86 -6.81 3.98
C SER A 231 -3.57 -6.56 2.50
N ILE A 232 -3.85 -7.53 1.64
CA ILE A 232 -3.71 -7.38 0.18
C ILE A 232 -4.75 -6.39 -0.36
N GLY A 233 -5.98 -6.46 0.16
CA GLY A 233 -7.05 -5.52 -0.14
C GLY A 233 -6.71 -4.07 0.17
N LEU A 234 -5.98 -3.81 1.26
CA LEU A 234 -5.49 -2.48 1.64
C LEU A 234 -4.52 -1.92 0.60
N VAL A 235 -3.55 -2.73 0.15
CA VAL A 235 -2.62 -2.32 -0.90
C VAL A 235 -3.37 -2.03 -2.19
N SER A 236 -4.34 -2.88 -2.55
CA SER A 236 -5.17 -2.69 -3.73
C SER A 236 -6.00 -1.40 -3.67
N GLY A 237 -6.70 -1.17 -2.55
CA GLY A 237 -7.52 0.03 -2.33
C GLY A 237 -6.68 1.30 -2.35
N MET A 238 -5.55 1.32 -1.64
CA MET A 238 -4.66 2.48 -1.62
C MET A 238 -4.08 2.79 -3.00
N ALA A 239 -3.71 1.76 -3.78
CA ALA A 239 -3.29 1.93 -5.16
C ALA A 239 -4.40 2.51 -6.05
N SER A 240 -5.66 2.12 -5.85
CA SER A 240 -6.81 2.71 -6.56
C SER A 240 -7.08 4.17 -6.17
N ILE A 241 -6.94 4.53 -4.89
CA ILE A 241 -7.05 5.94 -4.46
C ILE A 241 -5.95 6.77 -5.15
N MET A 242 -4.70 6.30 -5.11
CA MET A 242 -3.58 7.00 -5.77
C MET A 242 -3.74 7.06 -7.29
N TYR A 243 -4.29 6.01 -7.92
CA TYR A 243 -4.65 6.00 -9.34
C TYR A 243 -5.64 7.12 -9.67
N LEU A 244 -6.70 7.27 -8.87
CA LEU A 244 -7.71 8.32 -9.07
C LEU A 244 -7.10 9.71 -8.90
N VAL A 245 -6.26 9.92 -7.88
CA VAL A 245 -5.53 11.19 -7.68
C VAL A 245 -4.65 11.50 -8.89
N ARG A 246 -3.86 10.53 -9.36
CA ARG A 246 -3.00 10.71 -10.53
C ARG A 246 -3.79 10.97 -11.81
N LYS A 247 -4.97 10.37 -11.98
CA LYS A 247 -5.83 10.63 -13.13
C LYS A 247 -6.50 12.00 -13.08
N ALA A 248 -6.87 12.47 -11.89
CA ALA A 248 -7.40 13.81 -11.67
C ALA A 248 -6.33 14.91 -11.83
N GLN A 249 -5.05 14.55 -11.73
CA GLN A 249 -3.90 15.45 -11.86
C GLN A 249 -2.88 14.91 -12.87
N PRO A 250 -3.17 15.01 -14.19
CA PRO A 250 -2.25 14.59 -15.23
C PRO A 250 -0.90 15.32 -15.14
N ARG A 251 0.18 14.66 -15.57
CA ARG A 251 1.52 15.25 -15.55
C ARG A 251 1.52 16.58 -16.32
N GLY A 252 2.03 17.63 -15.68
CA GLY A 252 2.10 18.98 -16.25
C GLY A 252 0.86 19.85 -16.03
N GLN A 253 -0.25 19.29 -15.54
CA GLN A 253 -1.48 20.03 -15.21
C GLN A 253 -1.81 19.95 -13.70
N GLU A 254 -0.80 19.63 -12.89
CA GLU A 254 -0.90 19.47 -11.44
C GLU A 254 -1.17 20.82 -10.76
N LYS A 255 -2.27 20.94 -9.98
CA LYS A 255 -2.71 22.17 -9.30
C LYS A 255 -3.04 21.92 -7.83
N GLY A 256 -2.72 22.90 -6.98
CA GLY A 256 -3.07 22.90 -5.56
C GLY A 256 -2.50 21.71 -4.77
N LEU A 257 -3.18 21.35 -3.67
CA LEU A 257 -2.75 20.26 -2.77
C LEU A 257 -2.74 18.89 -3.46
N LEU A 258 -3.71 18.62 -4.34
CA LEU A 258 -3.75 17.36 -5.10
C LEU A 258 -2.60 17.26 -6.10
N GLY A 259 -2.15 18.38 -6.68
CA GLY A 259 -0.95 18.41 -7.51
C GLY A 259 0.33 18.07 -6.73
N VAL A 260 0.45 18.55 -5.49
CA VAL A 260 1.57 18.21 -4.59
C VAL A 260 1.61 16.71 -4.31
N ILE A 261 0.46 16.13 -4.00
CA ILE A 261 0.31 14.69 -3.79
C ILE A 261 0.61 13.94 -5.07
N ALA A 262 0.06 14.37 -6.20
CA ALA A 262 0.20 13.66 -7.46
C ALA A 262 1.62 13.67 -7.98
N GLY A 263 2.37 14.78 -7.86
CA GLY A 263 3.68 14.98 -8.50
C GLY A 263 4.62 13.76 -8.48
N PRO A 264 4.95 13.18 -7.30
CA PRO A 264 5.87 12.04 -7.17
C PRO A 264 5.29 10.67 -7.56
N LEU A 265 3.97 10.57 -7.75
CA LEU A 265 3.33 9.28 -8.01
C LEU A 265 3.80 8.66 -9.33
N PRO A 266 3.80 7.32 -9.46
CA PRO A 266 4.05 6.67 -10.73
C PRO A 266 2.96 7.00 -11.76
N ASP A 267 3.14 6.51 -12.98
CA ASP A 267 2.12 6.59 -14.02
C ASP A 267 0.82 5.89 -13.57
N ALA A 268 -0.32 6.43 -14.03
CA ALA A 268 -1.63 5.87 -13.72
C ALA A 268 -1.71 4.37 -14.09
N ALA A 269 -1.10 3.96 -15.20
CA ALA A 269 -1.04 2.55 -15.61
C ALA A 269 -0.31 1.66 -14.59
N LYS A 270 0.79 2.13 -13.98
CA LYS A 270 1.54 1.39 -12.95
C LYS A 270 0.71 1.24 -11.66
N LEU A 271 -0.02 2.29 -11.27
CA LEU A 271 -0.92 2.27 -10.10
C LEU A 271 -2.15 1.38 -10.32
N ASP A 272 -2.77 1.44 -11.50
CA ASP A 272 -3.88 0.55 -11.86
C ASP A 272 -3.44 -0.92 -11.94
N ALA A 273 -2.26 -1.19 -12.50
CA ALA A 273 -1.68 -2.53 -12.52
C ALA A 273 -1.39 -3.05 -11.10
N LEU A 274 -0.88 -2.19 -10.21
CA LEU A 274 -0.69 -2.53 -8.79
C LEU A 274 -2.03 -2.88 -8.13
N ALA A 275 -3.04 -2.02 -8.27
CA ALA A 275 -4.37 -2.22 -7.70
C ALA A 275 -4.98 -3.56 -8.14
N TYR A 276 -4.94 -3.83 -9.45
CA TYR A 276 -5.48 -5.05 -10.02
C TYR A 276 -4.71 -6.31 -9.60
N ARG A 277 -3.38 -6.31 -9.72
CA ARG A 277 -2.56 -7.48 -9.36
C ARG A 277 -2.76 -7.84 -7.89
N SER A 278 -2.91 -6.85 -7.00
CA SER A 278 -3.28 -7.09 -5.62
C SER A 278 -4.71 -7.61 -5.47
N ALA A 279 -5.71 -7.02 -6.14
CA ALA A 279 -7.10 -7.46 -6.03
C ALA A 279 -7.33 -8.91 -6.51
N VAL A 280 -6.61 -9.35 -7.55
CA VAL A 280 -6.67 -10.74 -8.05
C VAL A 280 -6.31 -11.75 -6.95
N TRP A 281 -5.37 -11.40 -6.05
CA TRP A 281 -5.04 -12.21 -4.88
C TRP A 281 -5.96 -11.96 -3.69
N ALA A 282 -6.40 -10.71 -3.49
CA ALA A 282 -7.30 -10.35 -2.39
C ALA A 282 -8.63 -11.13 -2.48
N LEU A 283 -9.21 -11.23 -3.68
CA LEU A 283 -10.52 -11.87 -3.87
C LEU A 283 -10.57 -13.34 -3.37
N PRO A 284 -9.73 -14.27 -3.87
CA PRO A 284 -9.78 -15.66 -3.44
C PRO A 284 -9.33 -15.84 -1.98
N ILE A 285 -8.31 -15.11 -1.52
CA ILE A 285 -7.83 -15.24 -0.14
C ILE A 285 -8.87 -14.71 0.84
N PHE A 286 -9.45 -13.54 0.59
CA PHE A 286 -10.51 -12.99 1.44
C PHE A 286 -11.78 -13.87 1.38
N GLY A 287 -12.12 -14.40 0.20
CA GLY A 287 -13.23 -15.35 0.04
C GLY A 287 -13.03 -16.63 0.85
N LEU A 288 -11.84 -17.23 0.83
CA LEU A 288 -11.49 -18.35 1.72
C LEU A 288 -11.61 -17.95 3.19
N GLY A 289 -11.22 -16.72 3.55
CA GLY A 289 -11.45 -16.15 4.87
C GLY A 289 -12.94 -16.18 5.26
N VAL A 290 -13.84 -15.72 4.37
CA VAL A 290 -15.30 -15.76 4.61
C VAL A 290 -15.80 -17.19 4.78
N VAL A 291 -15.37 -18.12 3.94
CA VAL A 291 -15.75 -19.55 4.03
C VAL A 291 -15.26 -20.18 5.34
N PHE A 292 -14.00 -19.96 5.72
CA PHE A 292 -13.48 -20.44 7.01
C PHE A 292 -14.18 -19.78 8.19
N GLY A 293 -14.68 -18.56 8.03
CA GLY A 293 -15.51 -17.89 9.02
C GLY A 293 -16.83 -18.63 9.25
N ALA A 294 -17.50 -19.04 8.18
CA ALA A 294 -18.72 -19.85 8.27
C ALA A 294 -18.48 -21.20 8.95
N ILE A 295 -17.36 -21.87 8.65
CA ILE A 295 -17.00 -23.15 9.30
C ILE A 295 -16.72 -22.94 10.80
N TRP A 296 -16.00 -21.88 11.15
CA TRP A 296 -15.77 -21.53 12.55
C TRP A 296 -17.09 -21.19 13.26
N ALA A 297 -18.00 -20.48 12.61
CA ALA A 297 -19.30 -20.12 13.17
C ALA A 297 -20.15 -21.35 13.52
N GLU A 298 -20.13 -22.39 12.67
CA GLU A 298 -20.76 -23.67 12.95
C GLU A 298 -20.16 -24.32 14.21
N ALA A 299 -18.83 -24.32 14.32
CA ALA A 299 -18.13 -24.91 15.46
C ALA A 299 -18.36 -24.14 16.77
N ALA A 300 -18.59 -22.82 16.72
CA ALA A 300 -18.73 -21.97 17.90
C ALA A 300 -20.19 -21.78 18.35
N TRP A 301 -21.13 -21.71 17.41
CA TRP A 301 -22.53 -21.36 17.66
C TRP A 301 -23.54 -22.33 17.02
N SER A 302 -23.11 -23.48 16.50
CA SER A 302 -23.97 -24.47 15.81
C SER A 302 -24.77 -23.89 14.64
N ARG A 303 -24.23 -22.85 13.98
CA ARG A 303 -24.76 -22.30 12.74
C ARG A 303 -23.63 -21.76 11.86
N PHE A 304 -23.63 -22.15 10.58
CA PHE A 304 -22.60 -21.70 9.65
C PHE A 304 -22.76 -20.25 9.17
N TRP A 305 -23.96 -19.68 9.27
CA TRP A 305 -24.25 -18.28 8.88
C TRP A 305 -25.47 -17.76 9.64
N GLY A 306 -25.47 -16.49 10.01
CA GLY A 306 -26.54 -15.84 10.77
C GLY A 306 -26.94 -14.45 10.28
N TRP A 307 -26.38 -13.97 9.17
CA TRP A 307 -26.66 -12.64 8.61
C TRP A 307 -26.38 -11.50 9.59
N ASP A 308 -25.46 -11.70 10.53
CA ASP A 308 -25.07 -10.62 11.41
C ASP A 308 -24.33 -9.51 10.63
N PRO A 309 -24.22 -8.29 11.18
CA PRO A 309 -23.61 -7.19 10.44
C PRO A 309 -22.17 -7.45 10.00
N LYS A 310 -21.39 -8.25 10.73
CA LYS A 310 -20.00 -8.57 10.37
C LYS A 310 -19.95 -9.58 9.23
N GLU A 311 -20.75 -10.63 9.30
CA GLU A 311 -20.91 -11.62 8.24
C GLU A 311 -21.39 -10.94 6.94
N THR A 312 -22.43 -10.12 7.04
CA THR A 312 -23.05 -9.41 5.91
C THR A 312 -22.09 -8.41 5.26
N VAL A 313 -21.42 -7.56 6.05
CA VAL A 313 -20.48 -6.57 5.49
C VAL A 313 -19.25 -7.25 4.90
N SER A 314 -18.77 -8.35 5.47
CA SER A 314 -17.67 -9.14 4.89
C SER A 314 -18.08 -9.72 3.52
N PHE A 315 -19.30 -10.24 3.40
CA PHE A 315 -19.83 -10.72 2.13
C PHE A 315 -19.97 -9.59 1.10
N ILE A 316 -20.47 -8.41 1.50
CA ILE A 316 -20.53 -7.23 0.63
C ILE A 316 -19.13 -6.82 0.15
N THR A 317 -18.13 -6.75 1.05
CA THR A 317 -16.73 -6.47 0.67
C THR A 317 -16.22 -7.47 -0.37
N TRP A 318 -16.48 -8.77 -0.17
CA TRP A 318 -16.07 -9.81 -1.12
C TRP A 318 -16.72 -9.63 -2.50
N ILE A 319 -18.04 -9.36 -2.55
CA ILE A 319 -18.76 -9.06 -3.79
C ILE A 319 -18.19 -7.81 -4.46
N LEU A 320 -17.86 -6.75 -3.72
CA LEU A 320 -17.31 -5.52 -4.29
C LEU A 320 -15.94 -5.75 -4.94
N TYR A 321 -15.08 -6.59 -4.34
CA TYR A 321 -13.82 -7.00 -4.99
C TYR A 321 -14.06 -7.82 -6.26
N ALA A 322 -15.05 -8.71 -6.26
CA ALA A 322 -15.44 -9.46 -7.47
C ALA A 322 -15.98 -8.52 -8.55
N ALA A 323 -16.85 -7.58 -8.18
CA ALA A 323 -17.41 -6.56 -9.05
C ALA A 323 -16.33 -5.65 -9.62
N TYR A 324 -15.30 -5.29 -8.84
CA TYR A 324 -14.15 -4.55 -9.34
C TYR A 324 -13.41 -5.31 -10.45
N LEU A 325 -13.05 -6.57 -10.19
CA LEU A 325 -12.35 -7.39 -11.17
C LEU A 325 -13.19 -7.62 -12.43
N HIS A 326 -14.49 -7.87 -12.27
CA HIS A 326 -15.43 -8.00 -13.37
C HIS A 326 -15.53 -6.70 -14.17
N ALA A 327 -15.76 -5.56 -13.51
CA ALA A 327 -15.82 -4.25 -14.15
C ALA A 327 -14.52 -3.89 -14.90
N ARG A 328 -13.36 -4.31 -14.41
CA ARG A 328 -12.08 -4.09 -15.11
C ARG A 328 -11.90 -5.02 -16.32
N ALA A 329 -12.53 -6.19 -16.32
CA ALA A 329 -12.57 -7.09 -17.48
C ALA A 329 -13.57 -6.61 -18.55
N THR A 330 -14.65 -5.93 -18.14
CA THR A 330 -15.73 -5.46 -19.03
C THR A 330 -15.32 -4.21 -19.84
N PRO A 331 -15.52 -4.20 -21.17
CA PRO A 331 -15.35 -3.01 -22.00
C PRO A 331 -16.19 -1.82 -21.48
N GLY A 332 -15.62 -0.61 -21.52
CA GLY A 332 -16.30 0.62 -21.06
C GLY A 332 -16.28 0.88 -19.54
N TRP A 333 -15.94 -0.11 -18.71
CA TRP A 333 -15.84 0.04 -17.25
C TRP A 333 -14.39 0.19 -16.74
N ARG A 334 -13.42 0.09 -17.64
CA ARG A 334 -11.99 0.30 -17.34
C ARG A 334 -11.69 1.72 -16.88
N GLY A 335 -10.73 1.84 -15.97
CA GLY A 335 -10.22 3.11 -15.47
C GLY A 335 -10.97 3.61 -14.22
N SER A 336 -11.50 4.85 -14.25
CA SER A 336 -12.03 5.50 -13.05
C SER A 336 -13.21 4.77 -12.42
N ARG A 337 -14.11 4.22 -13.24
CA ARG A 337 -15.34 3.57 -12.75
C ARG A 337 -15.00 2.33 -11.93
N SER A 338 -14.19 1.43 -12.48
CA SER A 338 -13.68 0.26 -11.76
C SER A 338 -12.84 0.66 -10.54
N ALA A 339 -11.98 1.67 -10.65
CA ALA A 339 -11.20 2.14 -9.49
C ALA A 339 -12.09 2.59 -8.32
N TRP A 340 -13.20 3.28 -8.57
CA TRP A 340 -14.16 3.65 -7.52
C TRP A 340 -14.84 2.45 -6.86
N ILE A 341 -15.14 1.39 -7.60
CA ILE A 341 -15.67 0.13 -7.02
C ILE A 341 -14.64 -0.47 -6.06
N ASN A 342 -13.36 -0.46 -6.43
CA ASN A 342 -12.30 -0.97 -5.55
C ASN A 342 -12.09 -0.10 -4.31
N VAL A 343 -12.19 1.22 -4.45
CA VAL A 343 -12.16 2.15 -3.30
C VAL A 343 -13.34 1.90 -2.38
N LEU A 344 -14.53 1.63 -2.93
CA LEU A 344 -15.70 1.25 -2.14
C LEU A 344 -15.48 -0.09 -1.43
N ALA A 345 -14.92 -1.10 -2.08
CA ALA A 345 -14.56 -2.39 -1.45
C ALA A 345 -13.62 -2.18 -0.25
N PHE A 346 -12.58 -1.36 -0.43
CA PHE A 346 -11.65 -0.99 0.62
C PHE A 346 -12.34 -0.22 1.75
N ALA A 347 -13.21 0.75 1.43
CA ALA A 347 -13.96 1.51 2.42
C ALA A 347 -14.89 0.62 3.26
N THR A 348 -15.61 -0.31 2.62
CA THR A 348 -16.47 -1.28 3.31
C THR A 348 -15.65 -2.21 4.20
N MET A 349 -14.44 -2.60 3.78
CA MET A 349 -13.54 -3.40 4.60
C MET A 349 -13.05 -2.65 5.85
N VAL A 350 -12.68 -1.37 5.71
CA VAL A 350 -12.32 -0.49 6.84
C VAL A 350 -13.52 -0.27 7.76
N PHE A 351 -14.70 -0.06 7.18
CA PHE A 351 -15.95 0.05 7.93
C PHE A 351 -16.23 -1.21 8.76
N ASN A 352 -16.03 -2.40 8.19
CA ASN A 352 -16.17 -3.67 8.90
C ASN A 352 -15.17 -3.80 10.07
N LEU A 353 -13.93 -3.37 9.85
CA LEU A 353 -12.87 -3.41 10.87
C LEU A 353 -13.20 -2.51 12.08
N PHE A 354 -13.75 -1.32 11.87
CA PHE A 354 -13.98 -0.36 12.96
C PHE A 354 -15.42 -0.30 13.42
N PHE A 355 -16.33 0.06 12.51
CA PHE A 355 -17.71 0.38 12.87
C PHE A 355 -18.44 -0.86 13.42
N ILE A 356 -18.33 -2.00 12.74
CA ILE A 356 -18.99 -3.22 13.21
C ILE A 356 -18.39 -3.72 14.53
N ASN A 357 -17.08 -3.60 14.71
CA ASN A 357 -16.45 -4.03 15.96
C ASN A 357 -16.74 -3.09 17.14
N MET A 358 -16.95 -1.79 16.91
CA MET A 358 -17.10 -0.80 17.99
C MET A 358 -18.53 -0.38 18.27
N VAL A 359 -19.40 -0.37 17.26
CA VAL A 359 -20.75 0.23 17.35
C VAL A 359 -21.84 -0.84 17.40
N VAL A 360 -21.60 -1.99 16.77
CA VAL A 360 -22.59 -3.07 16.74
C VAL A 360 -22.27 -4.08 17.84
N SER A 361 -23.18 -4.20 18.81
CA SER A 361 -23.22 -5.33 19.72
C SER A 361 -23.62 -6.58 18.93
N GLY A 362 -22.69 -7.51 18.74
CA GLY A 362 -22.92 -8.78 18.05
C GLY A 362 -22.02 -9.89 18.60
N LEU A 363 -22.31 -11.14 18.22
CA LEU A 363 -21.59 -12.35 18.66
C LEU A 363 -20.09 -12.36 18.29
N HIS A 364 -19.68 -11.41 17.45
CA HIS A 364 -18.32 -11.18 16.97
C HIS A 364 -17.66 -9.90 17.52
N SER A 365 -18.27 -9.24 18.51
CA SER A 365 -17.70 -8.02 19.11
C SER A 365 -16.52 -8.39 20.02
N TYR A 366 -15.31 -8.13 19.51
CA TYR A 366 -14.07 -8.26 20.28
C TYR A 366 -13.81 -7.06 21.19
N ALA A 367 -14.74 -6.09 21.25
CA ALA A 367 -14.52 -4.83 21.95
C ALA A 367 -14.64 -4.93 23.47
N GLY A 368 -15.15 -6.04 24.01
CA GLY A 368 -15.29 -6.22 25.47
C GLY A 368 -16.11 -5.11 26.14
N LEU A 369 -17.03 -4.48 25.40
CA LEU A 369 -17.85 -3.36 25.85
C LEU A 369 -19.14 -3.80 26.58
N ASN A 370 -19.14 -5.01 27.15
CA ASN A 370 -20.23 -5.48 28.00
C ASN A 370 -19.69 -5.79 29.40
#